data_AF-A0A2S0UQT9-F1
#
_entry.id   AF-A0A2S0UQT9-F1
#
_cell.length_a   1.000
_cell.length_b   1.000
_cell.length_c   1.000
_cell.angle_alpha   90.00
_cell.angle_beta   90.00
_cell.angle_gamma   90.00
#
_symmetry.space_group_name_H-M   'P 1'
#
loop_
_entity.id
_entity.type
_entity.pdbx_description
1 polymer ?
#
loop_
_entity_poly.entity_id
_entity_poly.type
_entity_poly.pdbx_seq_one_letter_code
_entity_poly.pdbx_strand_id
1 'polypeptide(L)'
;MPVQAGFVYVIGCADARGYVTYVGWTVDLDRRLARHNAGTGAKSTRGRVWSLLYAERLGDRRAAMSREWNLKRDRALRRRLALAAQGLG
;
A
#
# COMPACT_ATOMS: atom_id res chain seq x y z
N MET A 1 -12.62 1.57 -25.63
CA MET A 1 -11.81 0.54 -24.93
C MET A 1 -12.05 0.74 -23.45
N PRO A 2 -12.56 -0.25 -22.69
CA PRO A 2 -12.79 -0.05 -21.27
C PRO A 2 -11.43 0.14 -20.58
N VAL A 3 -11.23 1.33 -20.04
CA VAL A 3 -10.12 1.59 -19.11
C VAL A 3 -10.36 0.71 -17.90
N GLN A 4 -9.51 -0.30 -17.71
CA GLN A 4 -9.57 -1.11 -16.51
C GLN A 4 -9.26 -0.21 -15.32
N ALA A 5 -10.27 0.01 -14.48
CA ALA A 5 -10.13 0.74 -13.24
C ALA A 5 -9.12 0.00 -12.36
N GLY A 6 -8.08 0.71 -11.92
CA GLY A 6 -7.04 0.18 -11.06
C GLY A 6 -7.05 0.89 -9.71
N PHE A 7 -6.73 0.17 -8.66
CA PHE A 7 -6.53 0.73 -7.33
C PHE A 7 -5.05 0.94 -7.08
N VAL A 8 -4.67 2.19 -6.80
CA VAL A 8 -3.35 2.49 -6.26
C VAL A 8 -3.44 2.37 -4.74
N TYR A 9 -2.46 1.73 -4.13
CA TYR A 9 -2.44 1.53 -2.70
C TYR A 9 -1.05 1.69 -2.10
N VAL A 10 -1.05 2.05 -0.83
CA VAL A 10 0.12 2.13 0.02
C VAL A 10 -0.13 1.26 1.23
N ILE A 11 0.68 0.23 1.39
CA ILE A 11 0.70 -0.58 2.61
C ILE A 11 1.96 -0.24 3.39
N GLY A 12 1.85 -0.36 4.71
CA GLY A 12 2.91 -0.09 5.65
C GLY A 12 3.03 -1.22 6.65
N CYS A 13 4.26 -1.54 7.01
CA CYS A 13 4.56 -2.33 8.19
C CYS A 13 5.51 -1.51 9.05
N ALA A 14 5.14 -1.26 10.30
CA ALA A 14 6.07 -0.82 11.31
C ALA A 14 6.86 -2.06 11.77
N ASP A 15 8.18 -2.04 11.62
CA ASP A 15 9.07 -3.08 12.13
C ASP A 15 10.08 -2.43 13.09
N ALA A 16 10.77 -3.22 13.91
CA ALA A 16 11.66 -2.72 14.96
C ALA A 16 12.82 -1.85 14.41
N ARG A 17 13.13 -1.95 13.11
CA ARG A 17 14.16 -1.16 12.41
C ARG A 17 13.66 0.09 11.71
N GLY A 18 12.34 0.33 11.65
CA GLY A 18 11.77 1.50 10.98
C GLY A 18 10.44 1.22 10.29
N TYR A 19 9.95 2.21 9.55
CA TYR A 19 8.71 2.10 8.78
C TYR A 19 9.01 1.65 7.35
N VAL A 20 8.41 0.54 6.93
CA VAL A 20 8.50 0.05 5.55
C VAL A 20 7.19 0.35 4.86
N THR A 21 7.22 1.25 3.89
CA THR A 21 6.07 1.56 3.02
C THR A 21 6.26 0.95 1.65
N TYR A 22 5.23 0.29 1.14
CA TYR A 22 5.18 -0.22 -0.22
C TYR A 22 4.06 0.48 -0.97
N VAL A 23 4.39 1.02 -2.15
CA VAL A 23 3.45 1.65 -3.06
C VAL A 23 3.32 0.75 -4.27
N GLY A 24 2.09 0.46 -4.68
CA GLY A 24 1.81 -0.27 -5.90
C GLY A 24 0.39 -0.04 -6.36
N TRP A 25 0.05 -0.62 -7.49
CA TRP A 25 -1.33 -0.64 -7.98
C TRP A 25 -1.79 -2.08 -8.21
N THR A 26 -3.09 -2.31 -8.10
CA THR A 26 -3.73 -3.60 -8.33
C THR A 26 -5.18 -3.39 -8.70
N VAL A 27 -5.81 -4.37 -9.34
CA VAL A 27 -7.26 -4.37 -9.57
C VAL A 27 -8.02 -4.93 -8.36
N ASP A 28 -7.36 -5.75 -7.53
CA ASP A 28 -7.95 -6.43 -6.38
C ASP A 28 -7.08 -6.24 -5.12
N LEU A 29 -7.37 -5.17 -4.39
CA LEU A 29 -6.69 -4.77 -3.16
C LEU A 29 -6.87 -5.82 -2.06
N ASP A 30 -8.10 -6.28 -1.88
CA ASP A 30 -8.49 -7.22 -0.84
C ASP A 30 -7.76 -8.55 -1.00
N ARG A 31 -7.78 -9.11 -2.21
CA ARG A 31 -7.06 -10.36 -2.53
C ARG A 31 -5.55 -10.24 -2.30
N ARG A 32 -4.96 -9.08 -2.60
CA ARG A 32 -3.53 -8.85 -2.41
C ARG A 32 -3.17 -8.66 -0.94
N LEU A 33 -3.95 -7.89 -0.19
CA LEU A 33 -3.78 -7.70 1.25
C LEU A 33 -3.99 -9.02 1.99
N ALA A 34 -5.05 -9.75 1.65
CA ALA A 34 -5.31 -11.09 2.16
C ALA A 34 -4.14 -12.03 1.85
N ARG A 35 -3.52 -11.98 0.66
CA ARG A 35 -2.32 -12.79 0.37
C ARG A 35 -1.10 -12.38 1.20
N HIS A 36 -0.92 -11.09 1.48
CA HIS A 36 0.13 -10.58 2.36
C HIS A 36 -0.09 -10.96 3.83
N ASN A 37 -1.34 -10.93 4.31
CA ASN A 37 -1.72 -11.25 5.70
C ASN A 37 -1.96 -12.75 5.94
N ALA A 38 -2.38 -13.52 4.94
CA ALA A 38 -2.66 -14.95 5.05
C ALA A 38 -1.39 -15.80 5.19
N GLY A 39 -0.20 -15.23 4.99
CA GLY A 39 1.06 -15.89 5.34
C GLY A 39 1.27 -17.27 4.69
N THR A 40 0.68 -17.52 3.52
CA THR A 40 0.74 -18.79 2.76
C THR A 40 2.10 -19.01 2.07
N GLY A 41 3.19 -18.64 2.74
CA GLY A 41 4.57 -18.82 2.33
C GLY A 41 5.41 -19.22 3.54
N ALA A 42 5.30 -20.48 3.94
CA ALA A 42 6.15 -21.15 4.93
C ALA A 42 6.13 -20.61 6.37
N LYS A 43 6.60 -21.47 7.29
CA LYS A 43 6.65 -21.35 8.76
C LYS A 43 7.27 -20.05 9.34
N SER A 44 7.78 -19.14 8.51
CA SER A 44 8.40 -17.86 8.90
C SER A 44 7.48 -16.65 8.83
N THR A 45 6.25 -16.76 8.31
CA THR A 45 5.29 -15.63 8.25
C THR A 45 4.48 -15.49 9.55
N ARG A 46 5.15 -15.60 10.70
CA ARG A 46 4.54 -15.40 12.01
C ARG A 46 4.81 -13.95 12.44
N GLY A 47 3.78 -13.09 12.37
CA GLY A 47 3.75 -11.84 13.16
C GLY A 47 4.05 -10.52 12.46
N ARG A 48 4.03 -10.42 11.12
CA ARG A 48 4.09 -9.11 10.43
C ARG A 48 2.73 -8.71 9.87
N VAL A 49 2.14 -7.68 10.46
CA VAL A 49 0.84 -7.13 10.05
C VAL A 49 1.09 -6.04 9.01
N TRP A 50 0.69 -6.31 7.77
CA TRP A 50 0.67 -5.28 6.74
C TRP A 50 -0.62 -4.49 6.90
N SER A 51 -0.47 -3.21 7.24
CA SER A 51 -1.59 -2.29 7.39
C SER A 51 -1.75 -1.46 6.12
N LEU A 52 -2.99 -1.36 5.63
CA LEU A 52 -3.30 -0.47 4.53
C LEU A 52 -3.24 0.97 5.04
N LEU A 53 -2.26 1.74 4.56
CA LEU A 53 -2.10 3.15 4.91
C LEU A 53 -2.95 4.03 4.00
N TYR A 54 -3.05 3.66 2.72
CA TYR A 54 -3.73 4.43 1.70
C TYR A 54 -4.26 3.51 0.60
N ALA A 55 -5.45 3.78 0.09
CA ALA A 55 -5.99 3.15 -1.10
C ALA A 55 -6.83 4.16 -1.86
N GLU A 56 -6.61 4.27 -3.16
CA GLU A 56 -7.36 5.14 -4.05
C GLU A 56 -7.73 4.38 -5.32
N ARG A 57 -9.02 4.37 -5.65
CA ARG A 57 -9.55 3.75 -6.86
C ARG A 57 -9.52 4.76 -8.00
N LEU A 58 -8.87 4.39 -9.10
CA LEU A 58 -8.73 5.25 -10.27
C LEU A 58 -9.36 4.57 -11.47
N GLY A 59 -10.31 5.26 -12.12
CA GLY A 59 -10.94 4.79 -13.35
C GLY A 59 -10.00 4.83 -14.56
N ASP A 60 -8.90 5.58 -14.46
CA ASP A 60 -7.99 5.86 -15.55
C ASP A 60 -6.55 5.43 -15.25
N ARG A 61 -5.96 4.70 -16.20
CA ARG A 61 -4.56 4.24 -16.13
C ARG A 61 -3.58 5.43 -16.07
N ARG A 62 -3.90 6.55 -16.74
CA ARG A 62 -3.10 7.79 -16.68
C ARG A 62 -3.15 8.43 -15.29
N ALA A 63 -4.32 8.44 -14.66
CA ALA A 63 -4.46 8.96 -13.31
C ALA A 63 -3.67 8.09 -12.31
N ALA A 64 -3.71 6.76 -12.46
CA ALA A 64 -2.91 5.83 -11.67
C ALA A 64 -1.40 6.07 -11.78
N MET A 65 -0.87 6.24 -13.00
CA MET A 65 0.54 6.54 -13.20
C MET A 65 0.95 7.90 -12.62
N SER A 66 0.13 8.94 -12.79
CA SER A 66 0.42 10.26 -12.22
C SER A 66 0.39 10.24 -10.68
N ARG A 67 -0.58 9.52 -10.08
CA ARG A 67 -0.64 9.31 -8.63
C ARG A 67 0.55 8.52 -8.12
N GLU A 68 0.89 7.41 -8.76
CA GLU A 68 2.06 6.60 -8.38
C GLU A 68 3.34 7.44 -8.41
N TRP A 69 3.52 8.28 -9.44
CA TRP A 69 4.70 9.12 -9.55
C TRP A 69 4.77 10.18 -8.45
N ASN A 70 3.63 10.81 -8.12
CA ASN A 70 3.51 11.71 -6.97
C ASN A 70 3.87 10.98 -5.67
N LEU A 71 3.20 9.86 -5.38
CA LEU A 71 3.48 9.00 -4.21
C LEU A 71 4.94 8.54 -4.16
N LYS A 72 5.56 8.29 -5.31
CA LYS A 72 6.95 7.84 -5.40
C LYS A 72 7.94 8.94 -5.06
N ARG A 73 7.60 10.19 -5.38
CA ARG A 73 8.45 11.37 -5.16
C ARG A 73 8.19 12.02 -3.80
N ASP A 74 7.00 11.82 -3.25
CA ASP A 74 6.56 12.45 -2.01
C ASP A 74 6.97 11.64 -0.78
N ARG A 75 8.18 11.91 -0.28
CA ARG A 75 8.68 11.32 0.98
C ARG A 75 7.92 11.83 2.20
N ALA A 76 7.42 13.07 2.16
CA ALA A 76 6.67 13.66 3.26
C ALA A 76 5.33 12.95 3.42
N LEU A 77 4.61 12.70 2.32
CA LEU A 77 3.37 11.92 2.33
C LEU A 77 3.58 10.51 2.91
N ARG A 78 4.63 9.79 2.48
CA ARG A 78 4.92 8.45 3.03
C ARG A 78 5.16 8.47 4.54
N ARG A 79 5.91 9.46 5.02
CA ARG A 79 6.17 9.63 6.45
C ARG A 79 4.89 9.96 7.21
N ARG A 80 4.05 10.83 6.65
CA ARG A 80 2.75 11.21 7.22
C ARG A 80 1.78 10.03 7.27
N LEU A 81 1.72 9.22 6.21
CA LEU A 81 0.92 7.99 6.17
C LEU A 81 1.40 6.98 7.23
N ALA A 82 2.71 6.83 7.38
CA ALA A 82 3.29 5.96 8.41
C ALA A 82 3.01 6.47 9.84
N LEU A 83 2.99 7.79 10.05
CA LEU A 83 2.62 8.39 11.34
C LEU A 83 1.13 8.22 11.63
N ALA A 84 0.27 8.50 10.63
CA ALA A 84 -1.18 8.37 10.75
C ALA A 84 -1.59 6.94 11.11
N ALA A 85 -0.95 5.93 10.52
CA ALA A 85 -1.24 4.53 10.85
C ALA A 85 -0.72 4.08 12.22
N GLN A 86 0.22 4.82 12.82
CA GLN A 86 0.67 4.58 14.19
C GLN A 86 -0.21 5.29 15.24
N GLY A 87 -1.23 6.05 14.81
CA GLY A 87 -2.09 6.80 15.74
C GLY A 87 -1.39 7.94 16.47
N LEU A 88 -0.18 8.33 16.02
CA LEU A 88 0.53 9.52 16.50
C LEU A 88 0.02 10.73 15.71
N GLY A 89 -1.16 11.22 16.09
CA GLY A 89 -1.79 12.43 15.60
C GLY A 89 -2.00 13.43 16.72
#